data_AF-X1D0D9-F1
#
_entry.id   AF-X1D0D9-F1
#
_cell.length_a   1.000
_cell.length_b   1.000
_cell.length_c   1.000
_cell.angle_alpha   90.00
_cell.angle_beta   90.00
_cell.angle_gamma   90.00
#
_symmetry.space_group_name_H-M   'P 1'
#
loop_
_entity.id
_entity.type
_entity.pdbx_description
1 polymer ?
#
loop_
_entity_poly.entity_id
_entity_poly.type
_entity_poly.pdbx_seq_one_letter_code
_entity_poly.pdbx_strand_id
1 'polypeptide(L)'
;MRGFFSINELKTVELADPFSFTKGSKLMRTDSITRYINPYVFGSLLFDLQDDPHQENPIINAEIEKRMITALVKEMKENDSPIEQFERLGIPYDGEITADYLDLSENRSGMKGKIGDTEIVWNKKGKSMYSLIMGFIPSQFQKQTSLQIEQEIKKKNITKIDEDLLVQVFEKFLPKNYLPLIKNMTILVKTKGK
;
A
#
# COMPACT_ATOMS: atom_id res chain seq x y z
N MET A 1 -23.53 -1.67 8.25
CA MET A 1 -22.86 -0.62 9.05
C MET A 1 -21.77 -1.29 9.88
N ARG A 2 -20.50 -0.86 9.81
CA ARG A 2 -19.36 -1.59 10.41
C ARG A 2 -19.01 -1.16 11.86
N GLY A 3 -19.68 -0.13 12.40
CA GLY A 3 -19.51 0.38 13.78
C GLY A 3 -19.90 1.86 13.90
N PHE A 4 -19.89 2.40 15.13
CA PHE A 4 -20.04 3.84 15.40
C PHE A 4 -18.69 4.57 15.30
N PHE A 5 -18.72 5.88 15.09
CA PHE A 5 -17.52 6.73 15.19
C PHE A 5 -16.98 6.72 16.62
N SER A 6 -15.66 6.62 16.76
CA SER A 6 -15.00 6.79 18.06
C SER A 6 -14.94 8.25 18.47
N ILE A 7 -14.72 8.50 19.77
CA ILE A 7 -14.54 9.86 20.31
C ILE A 7 -13.37 10.59 19.61
N ASN A 8 -12.32 9.88 19.21
CA ASN A 8 -11.18 10.50 18.53
C ASN A 8 -11.53 10.93 17.09
N GLU A 9 -12.32 10.13 16.35
CA GLU A 9 -12.85 10.53 15.03
C GLU A 9 -13.78 11.75 15.16
N LEU A 10 -14.64 11.77 16.18
CA LEU A 10 -15.60 12.85 16.38
C LEU A 10 -14.95 14.19 16.76
N LYS A 11 -13.75 14.17 17.35
CA LYS A 11 -13.01 15.38 17.71
C LYS A 11 -12.48 16.17 16.50
N THR A 12 -12.34 15.51 15.35
CA THR A 12 -11.82 16.11 14.11
C THR A 12 -12.96 16.37 13.10
N VAL A 13 -14.21 16.48 13.59
CA VAL A 13 -15.37 16.66 12.72
C VAL A 13 -15.34 18.05 12.07
N GLU A 14 -15.51 18.06 10.76
CA GLU A 14 -15.72 19.26 9.96
C GLU A 14 -16.88 19.06 9.00
N LEU A 15 -17.45 20.15 8.49
CA LEU A 15 -18.46 20.11 7.44
C LEU A 15 -17.78 20.23 6.08
N ALA A 16 -17.92 19.21 5.24
CA ALA A 16 -17.53 19.26 3.84
C ALA A 16 -18.67 19.75 2.96
N ASP A 17 -18.28 20.30 1.82
CA ASP A 17 -19.22 20.71 0.78
C ASP A 17 -19.98 19.50 0.20
N PRO A 18 -21.21 19.73 -0.30
CA PRO A 18 -22.02 18.66 -0.89
C PRO A 18 -21.40 18.12 -2.17
N PHE A 19 -21.43 16.79 -2.35
CA PHE A 19 -21.23 16.20 -3.68
C PHE A 19 -22.47 16.44 -4.57
N SER A 20 -22.29 16.36 -5.88
CA SER A 20 -23.35 16.49 -6.90
C SER A 20 -24.60 15.63 -6.60
N PHE A 21 -24.40 14.41 -6.08
CA PHE A 21 -25.49 13.48 -5.76
C PHE A 21 -26.13 13.69 -4.37
N THR A 22 -25.64 14.63 -3.56
CA THR A 22 -26.12 14.87 -2.18
C THR A 22 -27.25 15.89 -2.09
N LYS A 23 -27.75 16.39 -3.22
CA LYS A 23 -28.88 17.34 -3.32
C LYS A 23 -28.67 18.59 -2.45
N GLY A 24 -27.43 19.08 -2.38
CA GLY A 24 -27.05 20.27 -1.60
C GLY A 24 -26.88 20.03 -0.09
N SER A 25 -27.01 18.79 0.39
CA SER A 25 -26.80 18.46 1.81
C SER A 25 -25.33 18.39 2.15
N LYS A 26 -24.89 19.17 3.15
CA LYS A 26 -23.51 19.12 3.66
C LYS A 26 -23.17 17.76 4.25
N LEU A 27 -21.89 17.42 4.21
CA LEU A 27 -21.37 16.14 4.68
C LEU A 27 -20.53 16.33 5.94
N MET A 28 -20.46 15.28 6.75
CA MET A 28 -19.54 15.21 7.87
C MET A 28 -18.20 14.62 7.41
N ARG A 29 -17.12 15.38 7.56
CA ARG A 29 -15.74 14.96 7.34
C ARG A 29 -15.09 14.67 8.68
N THR A 30 -14.34 13.59 8.78
CA THR A 30 -13.52 13.23 9.95
C THR A 30 -12.19 12.70 9.48
N ASP A 31 -11.15 12.82 10.29
CA ASP A 31 -9.90 12.12 10.04
C ASP A 31 -10.13 10.61 10.14
N SER A 32 -9.51 9.88 9.21
CA SER A 32 -9.55 8.42 9.25
C SER A 32 -8.61 7.92 10.34
N ILE A 33 -9.13 7.18 11.32
CA ILE A 33 -8.26 6.36 12.16
C ILE A 33 -7.90 5.14 11.33
N THR A 34 -6.66 5.08 10.83
CA THR A 34 -6.15 3.93 10.10
C THR A 34 -6.11 2.71 11.03
N ARG A 35 -7.20 1.92 11.05
CA ARG A 35 -7.32 0.70 11.86
C ARG A 35 -6.88 -0.57 11.13
N TYR A 36 -6.49 -0.46 9.87
CA TYR A 36 -6.20 -1.61 9.01
C TYR A 36 -4.86 -1.45 8.28
N ILE A 37 -4.27 -2.61 7.95
CA ILE A 37 -3.16 -2.75 7.03
C ILE A 37 -3.50 -1.97 5.76
N ASN A 38 -2.63 -1.06 5.35
CA ASN A 38 -2.80 -0.34 4.10
C ASN A 38 -2.86 -1.36 2.96
N PRO A 39 -4.01 -1.60 2.29
CA PRO A 39 -4.11 -2.63 1.27
C PRO A 39 -3.23 -2.33 0.04
N TYR A 40 -2.75 -1.08 -0.11
CA TYR A 40 -1.69 -0.74 -1.06
C TYR A 40 -0.45 -1.62 -0.97
N VAL A 41 -0.17 -2.26 0.19
CA VAL A 41 0.98 -3.16 0.32
C VAL A 41 0.91 -4.36 -0.63
N PHE A 42 -0.27 -4.68 -1.18
CA PHE A 42 -0.49 -5.80 -2.10
C PHE A 42 -0.51 -5.39 -3.58
N GLY A 43 -0.52 -4.09 -3.90
CA GLY A 43 -0.55 -3.57 -5.28
C GLY A 43 -1.90 -3.75 -5.98
N SER A 44 -1.93 -3.37 -7.26
CA SER A 44 -3.08 -3.58 -8.14
C SER A 44 -3.02 -4.95 -8.83
N LEU A 45 -4.18 -5.54 -9.08
CA LEU A 45 -4.34 -6.77 -9.85
C LEU A 45 -5.40 -6.55 -10.91
N LEU A 46 -5.18 -7.14 -12.09
CA LEU A 46 -6.13 -7.12 -13.19
C LEU A 46 -6.36 -8.54 -13.69
N PHE A 47 -7.60 -8.90 -13.99
CA PHE A 47 -7.98 -10.22 -14.45
C PHE A 47 -8.93 -10.12 -15.64
N ASP A 48 -8.90 -11.10 -16.53
CA ASP A 48 -9.95 -11.28 -17.53
C ASP A 48 -11.07 -12.10 -16.93
N LEU A 49 -12.24 -11.51 -16.69
CA LEU A 49 -13.34 -12.24 -16.05
C LEU A 49 -14.02 -13.27 -16.97
N GLN A 50 -13.80 -13.21 -18.29
CA GLN A 50 -14.34 -14.18 -19.24
C GLN A 50 -13.45 -15.41 -19.30
N ASP A 51 -12.14 -15.20 -19.48
CA ASP A 51 -11.16 -16.28 -19.65
C ASP A 51 -10.57 -16.78 -18.32
N ASP A 52 -10.65 -15.98 -17.25
CA ASP A 52 -10.17 -16.27 -15.89
C ASP A 52 -11.23 -15.95 -14.82
N PRO A 53 -12.37 -16.66 -14.79
CA PRO A 53 -13.46 -16.43 -13.84
C PRO A 53 -13.05 -16.68 -12.38
N HIS A 54 -11.95 -17.41 -12.15
CA HIS A 54 -11.42 -17.71 -10.83
C HIS A 54 -10.31 -16.75 -10.37
N GLN A 55 -9.91 -15.78 -11.21
CA GLN A 55 -8.89 -14.78 -10.90
C GLN A 55 -7.55 -15.41 -10.49
N GLU A 56 -7.15 -16.46 -11.19
CA GLU A 56 -5.92 -17.21 -10.91
C GLU A 56 -4.72 -16.68 -11.72
N ASN A 57 -4.96 -15.92 -12.79
CA ASN A 57 -3.97 -15.51 -13.77
C ASN A 57 -4.00 -13.98 -13.95
N PRO A 58 -3.32 -13.21 -13.08
CA PRO A 58 -3.31 -11.76 -13.19
C PRO A 58 -2.62 -11.29 -14.48
N ILE A 59 -3.22 -10.29 -15.13
CA ILE A 59 -2.71 -9.63 -16.33
C ILE A 59 -1.66 -8.61 -15.93
N ILE A 60 -0.42 -8.80 -16.42
CA ILE A 60 0.67 -7.83 -16.28
C ILE A 60 0.92 -7.20 -17.66
N ASN A 61 0.18 -6.13 -17.96
CA ASN A 61 0.29 -5.42 -19.24
C ASN A 61 0.08 -3.92 -19.06
N ALA A 62 1.14 -3.14 -19.33
CA ALA A 62 1.16 -1.69 -19.13
C ALA A 62 0.14 -0.92 -19.98
N GLU A 63 -0.15 -1.38 -21.21
CA GLU A 63 -1.13 -0.72 -22.08
C GLU A 63 -2.56 -0.94 -21.57
N ILE A 64 -2.86 -2.16 -21.14
CA ILE A 64 -4.15 -2.50 -20.55
C ILE A 64 -4.32 -1.73 -19.23
N GLU A 65 -3.28 -1.69 -18.40
CA GLU A 65 -3.28 -0.92 -17.16
C GLU A 65 -3.58 0.56 -17.38
N LYS A 66 -2.82 1.20 -18.27
CA LYS A 66 -3.02 2.61 -18.62
C LYS A 66 -4.46 2.86 -19.08
N ARG A 67 -5.01 1.95 -19.89
CA ARG A 67 -6.41 2.03 -20.33
C ARG A 67 -7.39 1.93 -19.16
N MET A 68 -7.16 1.01 -18.22
CA MET A 68 -8.02 0.84 -17.04
C MET A 68 -7.96 2.04 -16.09
N ILE A 69 -6.76 2.57 -15.81
CA ILE A 69 -6.59 3.77 -14.98
C ILE A 69 -7.24 4.99 -15.64
N THR A 70 -7.09 5.14 -16.95
CA THR A 70 -7.73 6.23 -17.69
C THR A 70 -9.26 6.16 -17.59
N ALA A 71 -9.84 4.97 -17.74
CA ALA A 71 -11.27 4.75 -17.53
C ALA A 71 -11.69 5.05 -16.09
N LEU A 72 -10.91 4.60 -15.10
CA LEU A 72 -11.16 4.88 -13.69
C LEU A 72 -11.19 6.38 -13.37
N VAL A 73 -10.20 7.15 -13.84
CA VAL A 73 -10.16 8.61 -13.66
C VAL A 73 -11.38 9.28 -14.26
N LYS A 74 -11.79 8.86 -15.46
CA LYS A 74 -12.98 9.39 -16.12
C LYS A 74 -14.24 9.14 -15.29
N GLU A 75 -14.49 7.90 -14.88
CA GLU A 75 -15.65 7.53 -14.06
C GLU A 75 -15.64 8.23 -12.70
N MET A 76 -14.47 8.37 -12.07
CA MET A 76 -14.33 9.08 -10.80
C MET A 76 -14.74 10.56 -10.92
N LYS A 77 -14.33 11.23 -12.01
CA LYS A 77 -14.74 12.62 -12.28
C LYS A 77 -16.24 12.73 -12.56
N GLU A 78 -16.79 11.84 -13.38
CA GLU A 78 -18.23 11.83 -13.69
C GLU A 78 -19.10 11.63 -12.44
N ASN A 79 -18.57 10.95 -11.43
CA ASN A 79 -19.24 10.73 -10.14
C ASN A 79 -18.83 11.73 -9.04
N ASP A 80 -18.16 12.84 -9.38
CA ASP A 80 -17.76 13.89 -8.42
C ASP A 80 -16.94 13.33 -7.24
N SER A 81 -15.99 12.43 -7.55
CA SER A 81 -15.11 11.86 -6.54
C SER A 81 -14.20 12.95 -5.96
N PRO A 82 -14.01 12.98 -4.63
CA PRO A 82 -13.15 13.98 -3.98
C PRO A 82 -11.68 13.82 -4.39
N ILE A 83 -10.92 14.93 -4.36
CA ILE A 83 -9.50 14.95 -4.77
C ILE A 83 -8.66 13.97 -3.94
N GLU A 84 -8.99 13.82 -2.65
CA GLU A 84 -8.32 12.92 -1.73
C GLU A 84 -8.39 11.44 -2.19
N GLN A 85 -9.38 11.08 -3.01
CA GLN A 85 -9.46 9.73 -3.58
C GLN A 85 -8.42 9.50 -4.67
N PHE A 86 -8.11 10.52 -5.48
CA PHE A 86 -7.05 10.45 -6.50
C PHE A 86 -5.68 10.38 -5.82
N GLU A 87 -5.46 11.20 -4.78
CA GLU A 87 -4.25 11.17 -3.95
C GLU A 87 -4.07 9.81 -3.28
N ARG A 88 -5.15 9.27 -2.69
CA ARG A 88 -5.14 7.91 -2.12
C ARG A 88 -4.76 6.87 -3.17
N LEU A 89 -5.22 7.05 -4.40
CA LEU A 89 -4.96 6.13 -5.50
C LEU A 89 -3.56 6.31 -6.13
N GLY A 90 -2.88 7.42 -5.86
CA GLY A 90 -1.60 7.76 -6.49
C GLY A 90 -1.73 8.09 -7.98
N ILE A 91 -2.92 8.47 -8.45
CA ILE A 91 -3.22 8.78 -9.85
C ILE A 91 -3.54 10.27 -10.02
N PRO A 92 -3.27 10.89 -11.18
CA PRO A 92 -3.49 12.31 -11.34
C PRO A 92 -4.98 12.62 -11.47
N TYR A 93 -5.39 13.76 -10.94
CA TYR A 93 -6.73 14.31 -11.22
C TYR A 93 -6.81 14.75 -12.68
N ASP A 94 -5.90 15.61 -13.13
CA ASP A 94 -5.80 16.06 -14.52
C ASP A 94 -4.46 15.64 -15.15
N GLY A 95 -4.47 15.42 -16.47
CA GLY A 95 -3.29 15.06 -17.25
C GLY A 95 -3.35 13.64 -17.81
N GLU A 96 -2.31 13.28 -18.57
CA GLU A 96 -2.19 11.96 -19.18
C GLU A 96 -1.64 10.93 -18.18
N ILE A 97 -2.16 9.71 -18.22
CA ILE A 97 -1.59 8.57 -17.49
C ILE A 97 -0.29 8.14 -18.18
N THR A 98 0.84 8.49 -17.58
CA THR A 98 2.19 8.05 -17.97
C THR A 98 2.59 6.76 -17.28
N ALA A 99 3.77 6.22 -17.64
CA ALA A 99 4.31 5.00 -17.04
C ALA A 99 4.55 5.10 -15.52
N ASP A 100 4.65 6.31 -14.96
CA ASP A 100 4.92 6.53 -13.53
C ASP A 100 3.74 6.15 -12.63
N TYR A 101 2.54 6.04 -13.21
CA TYR A 101 1.30 5.70 -12.51
C TYR A 101 0.93 4.21 -12.62
N LEU A 102 1.77 3.40 -13.28
CA LEU A 102 1.50 1.98 -13.52
C LEU A 102 2.15 1.12 -12.42
N ASP A 103 1.36 0.24 -11.80
CA ASP A 103 1.71 -0.63 -10.69
C ASP A 103 1.16 -2.09 -10.76
N LEU A 104 0.67 -2.58 -11.92
CA LEU A 104 0.23 -3.99 -12.09
C LEU A 104 1.36 -5.02 -11.99
N SER A 105 2.61 -4.59 -11.95
CA SER A 105 3.75 -5.45 -11.60
C SER A 105 4.14 -5.19 -10.14
N GLU A 106 4.87 -6.11 -9.49
CA GLU A 106 5.45 -5.89 -8.15
C GLU A 106 6.39 -4.63 -8.03
N ASN A 107 6.47 -3.79 -9.07
CA ASN A 107 7.18 -2.52 -9.15
C ASN A 107 6.41 -1.34 -8.55
N ARG A 108 6.37 -1.35 -7.24
CA ARG A 108 6.13 -0.20 -6.35
C ARG A 108 6.96 1.00 -6.75
N SER A 109 6.29 2.06 -7.15
CA SER A 109 6.77 3.43 -7.05
C SER A 109 6.86 3.80 -5.54
N GLY A 110 8.07 4.05 -5.05
CA GLY A 110 8.30 4.59 -3.69
C GLY A 110 9.53 4.08 -2.95
N MET A 111 10.00 2.85 -3.21
CA MET A 111 11.28 2.36 -2.70
C MET A 111 12.17 1.91 -3.85
N LYS A 112 12.79 2.88 -4.53
CA LYS A 112 14.00 2.62 -5.35
C LYS A 112 14.96 1.87 -4.43
N GLY A 113 15.44 0.69 -4.84
CA GLY A 113 16.22 -0.29 -4.06
C GLY A 113 17.13 0.30 -2.99
N LYS A 114 16.54 0.76 -1.89
CA LYS A 114 17.19 1.47 -0.81
C LYS A 114 16.43 1.20 0.48
N ILE A 115 17.18 1.00 1.55
CA ILE A 115 16.68 1.07 2.93
C ILE A 115 17.56 2.10 3.63
N GLY A 116 16.93 3.17 4.14
CA GLY A 116 17.65 4.38 4.52
C GLY A 116 18.43 4.94 3.32
N ASP A 117 19.74 5.10 3.48
CA ASP A 117 20.64 5.59 2.43
C ASP A 117 21.38 4.46 1.67
N THR A 118 21.15 3.21 2.05
CA THR A 118 21.89 2.05 1.50
C THR A 118 21.20 1.47 0.29
N GLU A 119 21.94 1.32 -0.82
CA GLU A 119 21.46 0.61 -2.01
C GLU A 119 21.37 -0.90 -1.81
N ILE A 120 20.22 -1.45 -2.17
CA ILE A 120 19.89 -2.87 -2.05
C ILE A 120 19.19 -3.36 -3.32
N VAL A 121 19.30 -4.65 -3.55
CA VAL A 121 18.57 -5.39 -4.57
C VAL A 121 17.47 -6.17 -3.88
N TRP A 122 16.22 -5.83 -4.17
CA TRP A 122 15.08 -6.63 -3.74
C TRP A 122 15.10 -7.98 -4.46
N ASN A 123 14.91 -9.06 -3.70
CA ASN A 123 14.84 -10.42 -4.20
C ASN A 123 13.52 -11.05 -3.74
N LYS A 124 12.93 -11.92 -4.59
CA LYS A 124 11.64 -12.57 -4.32
C LYS A 124 10.61 -11.57 -3.77
N LYS A 125 10.02 -11.85 -2.60
CA LYS A 125 9.01 -11.01 -1.95
C LYS A 125 9.59 -10.16 -0.83
N GLY A 126 10.91 -9.95 -0.81
CA GLY A 126 11.58 -9.14 0.21
C GLY A 126 11.02 -7.73 0.28
N LYS A 127 10.79 -7.09 -0.87
CA LYS A 127 10.13 -5.78 -0.89
C LYS A 127 8.79 -5.91 -0.16
N SER A 128 7.95 -6.92 -0.45
CA SER A 128 6.53 -7.03 0.03
C SER A 128 6.51 -7.16 1.54
N MET A 129 7.39 -8.02 2.03
CA MET A 129 7.58 -8.22 3.45
C MET A 129 8.03 -6.93 4.14
N TYR A 130 8.97 -6.17 3.56
CA TYR A 130 9.40 -4.90 4.13
C TYR A 130 8.25 -3.90 4.23
N SER A 131 7.52 -3.66 3.14
CA SER A 131 6.38 -2.74 3.12
C SER A 131 5.29 -3.15 4.09
N LEU A 132 4.99 -4.46 4.17
CA LEU A 132 4.00 -4.99 5.11
C LEU A 132 4.44 -4.71 6.55
N ILE A 133 5.66 -5.09 6.93
CA ILE A 133 6.14 -4.88 8.31
C ILE A 133 6.20 -3.40 8.66
N MET A 134 6.69 -2.54 7.76
CA MET A 134 6.71 -1.08 7.97
C MET A 134 5.31 -0.51 8.14
N GLY A 135 4.30 -1.05 7.44
CA GLY A 135 2.89 -0.68 7.59
C GLY A 135 2.29 -1.02 8.96
N PHE A 136 2.85 -1.99 9.68
CA PHE A 136 2.46 -2.31 11.07
C PHE A 136 3.14 -1.43 12.11
N ILE A 137 4.19 -0.70 11.73
CA ILE A 137 4.94 0.17 12.62
C ILE A 137 4.32 1.57 12.60
N PRO A 138 3.98 2.16 13.77
CA PRO A 138 3.49 3.53 13.83
C PRO A 138 4.44 4.51 13.14
N SER A 139 3.90 5.48 12.39
CA SER A 139 4.67 6.40 11.54
C SER A 139 5.86 7.05 12.24
N GLN A 140 5.70 7.47 13.49
CA GLN A 140 6.75 8.07 14.32
C GLN A 140 7.99 7.17 14.53
N PHE A 141 7.81 5.85 14.47
CA PHE A 141 8.89 4.86 14.65
C PHE A 141 9.45 4.35 13.33
N GLN A 142 8.76 4.55 12.20
CA GLN A 142 9.17 3.99 10.90
C GLN A 142 10.57 4.45 10.48
N LYS A 143 10.90 5.73 10.67
CA LYS A 143 12.24 6.25 10.33
C LYS A 143 13.34 5.59 11.17
N GLN A 144 13.12 5.47 12.49
CA GLN A 144 14.08 4.82 13.39
C GLN A 144 14.24 3.34 13.07
N THR A 145 13.15 2.63 12.80
CA THR A 145 13.19 1.22 12.42
C THR A 145 13.92 1.02 11.09
N SER A 146 13.68 1.87 10.09
CA SER A 146 14.40 1.82 8.81
C SER A 146 15.92 1.97 9.00
N LEU A 147 16.36 2.90 9.86
CA LEU A 147 17.79 3.08 10.19
C LEU A 147 18.39 1.86 10.92
N GLN A 148 17.65 1.24 11.83
CA GLN A 148 18.11 0.02 12.52
C GLN A 148 18.27 -1.16 11.54
N ILE A 149 17.35 -1.29 10.59
CA ILE A 149 17.43 -2.31 9.54
C ILE A 149 18.63 -2.02 8.63
N GLU A 150 18.82 -0.76 8.23
CA GLU A 150 19.98 -0.33 7.44
C GLU A 150 21.31 -0.69 8.14
N GLN A 151 21.42 -0.45 9.44
CA GLN A 151 22.63 -0.78 10.22
C GLN A 151 22.93 -2.29 10.23
N GLU A 152 21.92 -3.14 10.40
CA GLU A 152 22.14 -4.60 10.36
C GLU A 152 22.48 -5.11 8.95
N ILE A 153 21.89 -4.52 7.91
CA ILE A 153 22.21 -4.84 6.51
C ILE A 153 23.67 -4.49 6.22
N LYS A 154 24.11 -3.28 6.61
CA LYS A 154 25.53 -2.84 6.49
C LYS A 154 26.45 -3.76 7.27
N LYS A 155 26.11 -4.08 8.52
CA LYS A 155 26.93 -4.94 9.40
C LYS A 155 27.15 -6.35 8.82
N LYS A 156 26.14 -6.89 8.13
CA LYS A 156 26.22 -8.22 7.50
C LYS A 156 26.68 -8.18 6.04
N ASN A 157 26.97 -7.00 5.50
CA ASN A 157 27.31 -6.76 4.10
C ASN A 157 26.31 -7.39 3.11
N ILE A 158 25.02 -7.27 3.43
CA ILE A 158 23.95 -7.87 2.62
C ILE A 158 23.49 -6.86 1.58
N THR A 159 23.47 -7.27 0.32
CA THR A 159 22.97 -6.43 -0.77
C THR A 159 21.69 -6.97 -1.40
N LYS A 160 21.35 -8.25 -1.19
CA LYS A 160 20.13 -8.89 -1.68
C LYS A 160 19.17 -9.18 -0.53
N ILE A 161 17.95 -8.66 -0.60
CA ILE A 161 16.97 -8.76 0.49
C ILE A 161 15.73 -9.51 0.03
N ASP A 162 15.45 -10.64 0.68
CA ASP A 162 14.24 -11.43 0.54
C ASP A 162 13.38 -11.42 1.82
N GLU A 163 12.20 -12.06 1.75
CA GLU A 163 11.24 -12.08 2.84
C GLU A 163 11.77 -12.80 4.10
N ASP A 164 12.56 -13.85 3.93
CA ASP A 164 13.09 -14.66 5.04
C ASP A 164 14.19 -13.91 5.79
N LEU A 165 15.05 -13.20 5.07
CA LEU A 165 16.06 -12.35 5.68
C LEU A 165 15.43 -11.24 6.52
N LEU A 166 14.38 -10.59 6.01
CA LEU A 166 13.72 -9.53 6.75
C LEU A 166 13.13 -10.05 8.04
N VAL A 167 12.48 -11.21 8.04
CA VAL A 167 12.01 -11.86 9.27
C VAL A 167 13.15 -11.98 10.27
N GLN A 168 14.29 -12.56 9.88
CA GLN A 168 15.43 -12.73 10.79
C GLN A 168 15.97 -11.41 11.34
N VAL A 169 15.98 -10.35 10.52
CA VAL A 169 16.39 -9.01 10.96
C VAL A 169 15.37 -8.46 11.96
N PHE A 170 14.07 -8.53 11.65
CA PHE A 170 13.00 -8.03 12.50
C PHE A 170 12.81 -8.80 13.81
N GLU A 171 13.08 -10.12 13.83
CA GLU A 171 13.03 -10.94 15.06
C GLU A 171 13.98 -10.41 16.14
N LYS A 172 15.07 -9.72 15.76
CA LYS A 172 16.02 -9.11 16.71
C LYS A 172 15.53 -7.79 17.30
N PHE A 173 14.69 -7.07 16.58
CA PHE A 173 14.27 -5.71 16.93
C PHE A 173 12.90 -5.65 17.58
N LEU A 174 12.05 -6.65 17.32
CA LEU A 174 10.69 -6.64 17.82
C LEU A 174 10.58 -7.37 19.16
N PRO A 175 9.74 -6.85 20.08
CA PRO A 175 9.39 -7.55 21.30
C PRO A 175 8.83 -8.95 21.00
N LYS A 176 9.18 -9.94 21.82
CA LYS A 176 8.91 -11.37 21.55
C LYS A 176 7.43 -11.70 21.31
N ASN A 177 6.51 -10.91 21.86
CA ASN A 177 5.06 -11.04 21.67
C ASN A 177 4.59 -10.77 20.23
N TYR A 178 5.39 -10.08 19.39
CA TYR A 178 5.07 -9.83 17.98
C TYR A 178 5.66 -10.87 17.02
N LEU A 179 6.51 -11.80 17.49
CA LEU A 179 7.11 -12.85 16.66
C LEU A 179 6.09 -13.76 15.98
N PRO A 180 5.00 -14.20 16.65
CA PRO A 180 3.97 -15.02 15.98
C PRO A 180 3.30 -14.27 14.83
N LEU A 181 3.08 -12.95 14.97
CA LEU A 181 2.49 -12.11 13.94
C LEU A 181 3.40 -12.04 12.70
N ILE A 182 4.71 -11.82 12.90
CA ILE A 182 5.69 -11.80 11.78
C ILE A 182 5.75 -13.13 11.05
N LYS A 183 5.78 -14.25 11.79
CA LYS A 183 5.81 -15.58 11.17
C LYS A 183 4.56 -15.83 10.32
N ASN A 184 3.38 -15.46 10.83
CA ASN A 184 2.13 -15.57 10.07
C ASN A 184 2.10 -14.63 8.85
N MET A 185 2.62 -13.42 8.97
CA MET A 185 2.76 -12.49 7.84
C MET A 185 3.65 -13.07 6.73
N THR A 186 4.74 -13.74 7.10
CA THR A 186 5.65 -14.38 6.14
C THR A 186 4.92 -15.48 5.35
N ILE A 187 4.14 -16.30 6.05
CA ILE A 187 3.31 -17.34 5.43
C ILE A 187 2.28 -16.71 4.49
N LEU A 188 1.63 -15.61 4.90
CA LEU A 188 0.67 -14.89 4.07
C LEU A 188 1.31 -14.31 2.81
N VAL A 189 2.47 -13.66 2.93
CA VAL A 189 3.20 -13.08 1.79
C VAL A 189 3.61 -14.18 0.81
N LYS A 190 4.06 -15.33 1.32
CA LYS A 190 4.42 -16.49 0.50
C LYS A 190 3.21 -17.12 -0.20
N THR A 191 2.07 -17.23 0.47
CA THR A 191 0.88 -17.95 -0.02
C THR A 191 -0.07 -17.10 -0.89
N LYS A 192 -0.22 -15.80 -0.63
CA LYS A 192 -1.21 -14.93 -1.30
C LYS A 192 -0.68 -14.02 -2.42
N GLY A 193 0.61 -14.03 -2.71
CA GLY A 193 1.16 -13.26 -3.84
C GLY A 193 1.53 -14.13 -5.03
N LYS A 194 0.65 -15.04 -5.44
CA LYS A 194 0.75 -15.62 -6.78
C LYS A 194 0.09 -14.65 -7.75
#